data_AF-A0A938JP91-F1
#
_entry.id   AF-A0A938JP91-F1
#
_cell.length_a   1.000
_cell.length_b   1.000
_cell.length_c   1.000
_cell.angle_alpha   90.00
_cell.angle_beta   90.00
_cell.angle_gamma   90.00
#
_symmetry.space_group_name_H-M   'P 1'
#
loop_
_entity.id
_entity.type
_entity.pdbx_description
1 polymer ?
#
loop_
_entity_poly.entity_id
_entity_poly.type
_entity_poly.pdbx_seq_one_letter_code
_entity_poly.pdbx_strand_id
1 'polypeptide(L)'
;MKEKLKNATFSLPEKSLKELKNIVETGRVKSVNFAVREAIELYTAKIEKENLKIEMKAAAHDPLFLRDLNEVMNSFKTSDKQTSELITDW
;
A
#
# COMPACT_ATOMS: atom_id res chain seq x y z
N MET A 1 3.32 12.76 15.70
CA MET A 1 3.95 14.04 15.29
C MET A 1 2.99 14.76 14.36
N LYS A 2 2.79 16.09 14.48
CA LYS A 2 2.01 16.86 13.49
C LYS A 2 2.85 16.97 12.21
N GLU A 3 2.36 16.42 11.10
CA GLU A 3 2.98 16.61 9.80
C GLU A 3 2.98 18.10 9.42
N LYS A 4 4.11 18.56 8.86
CA LYS A 4 4.20 19.92 8.31
C LYS A 4 3.44 19.97 6.99
N LEU A 5 2.37 20.77 6.96
CA LEU A 5 1.61 21.04 5.74
C LEU A 5 2.36 22.08 4.88
N LYS A 6 2.43 21.83 3.57
CA LYS A 6 2.89 22.80 2.58
C LYS A 6 1.78 23.02 1.56
N ASN A 7 1.55 24.29 1.21
CA ASN A 7 0.59 24.65 0.17
C ASN A 7 1.23 24.44 -1.20
N ALA A 8 0.45 23.92 -2.13
CA ALA A 8 0.81 23.76 -3.53
C ALA A 8 -0.37 24.17 -4.41
N THR A 9 -0.08 24.76 -5.56
CA THR A 9 -1.08 25.23 -6.52
C THR A 9 -1.06 24.33 -7.75
N PHE A 10 -2.23 23.84 -8.14
CA PHE A 10 -2.39 22.95 -9.30
C PHE A 10 -3.51 23.45 -10.20
N SER A 11 -3.35 23.22 -11.50
CA SER A 11 -4.42 23.43 -12.49
C SER A 11 -5.24 22.16 -12.61
N LEU A 12 -6.53 22.24 -12.29
CA LEU A 12 -7.47 21.13 -12.40
C LEU A 12 -8.56 21.45 -13.44
N PRO A 13 -9.10 20.44 -14.15
CA PRO A 13 -10.25 20.65 -15.02
C PRO A 13 -11.43 21.25 -14.24
N GLU A 14 -12.08 22.25 -14.82
CA GLU A 14 -13.20 22.95 -14.18
C GLU A 14 -14.33 21.98 -13.77
N LYS A 15 -14.60 20.99 -14.61
CA LYS A 15 -15.60 19.94 -14.35
C LYS A 15 -15.28 19.18 -13.06
N SER A 16 -14.03 18.72 -12.90
CA SER A 16 -13.58 17.99 -11.72
C SER A 16 -13.65 18.85 -10.46
N LEU A 17 -13.34 20.15 -10.56
CA LEU A 17 -13.47 21.07 -9.43
C LEU A 17 -14.94 21.27 -9.02
N LYS A 18 -15.87 21.36 -9.98
CA LYS A 18 -17.31 21.46 -9.70
C LYS A 18 -17.83 20.20 -9.00
N GLU A 19 -17.47 19.02 -9.51
CA GLU A 19 -17.84 17.74 -8.88
C GLU A 19 -17.32 17.65 -7.45
N LEU A 20 -16.06 18.05 -7.23
CA LEU A 20 -15.45 18.03 -5.90
C LEU A 20 -16.15 18.97 -4.92
N LYS A 21 -16.53 20.17 -5.36
CA LYS A 21 -17.31 21.12 -4.55
C LYS A 21 -18.68 20.56 -4.18
N ASN A 22 -19.39 19.97 -5.14
CA ASN A 22 -20.68 19.33 -4.87
C ASN A 22 -20.56 18.22 -3.82
N ILE A 23 -19.50 17.39 -3.88
CA ILE A 23 -19.26 16.33 -2.88
C ILE A 23 -19.09 16.92 -1.47
N VAL A 24 -18.37 18.04 -1.35
CA VAL A 24 -18.20 18.74 -0.06
C VAL A 24 -19.52 19.35 0.41
N GLU A 25 -20.28 19.99 -0.48
CA GLU A 25 -21.59 20.58 -0.16
C GLU A 25 -22.62 19.53 0.28
N THR A 26 -22.59 18.33 -0.30
CA THR A 26 -23.43 17.20 0.12
C THR A 26 -23.05 16.60 1.48
N GLY A 27 -22.02 17.15 2.16
CA GLY A 27 -21.59 16.74 3.48
C GLY A 27 -20.82 15.41 3.53
N ARG A 28 -20.53 14.79 2.38
CA ARG A 28 -19.76 13.54 2.32
C ARG A 28 -18.30 13.73 2.72
N VAL A 29 -17.75 14.94 2.53
CA VAL A 29 -16.35 15.26 2.82
C VAL A 29 -16.24 16.63 3.49
N LYS A 30 -15.31 16.75 4.45
CA LYS A 30 -15.18 17.93 5.33
C LYS A 30 -14.73 19.21 4.61
N SER A 31 -13.92 19.09 3.56
CA SER A 31 -13.45 20.22 2.76
C SER A 31 -12.81 19.76 1.45
N VAL A 32 -12.64 20.69 0.50
CA VAL A 32 -11.93 20.44 -0.76
C VAL A 32 -10.47 20.03 -0.48
N ASN A 33 -9.79 20.70 0.45
CA ASN A 33 -8.42 20.36 0.81
C ASN A 33 -8.30 18.95 1.41
N PHE A 34 -9.27 18.53 2.22
CA PHE A 34 -9.31 17.17 2.74
C PHE A 34 -9.43 16.16 1.59
N ALA A 35 -10.36 16.41 0.67
CA ALA A 35 -10.60 15.51 -0.46
C ALA A 35 -9.37 15.40 -1.39
N VAL A 36 -8.71 16.52 -1.67
CA VAL A 36 -7.47 16.53 -2.47
C VAL A 36 -6.36 15.77 -1.76
N ARG A 37 -6.19 15.97 -0.45
CA ARG A 37 -5.18 15.26 0.34
C ARG A 37 -5.41 13.75 0.31
N GLU A 38 -6.65 13.32 0.59
CA GLU A 38 -7.02 11.90 0.56
C GLU A 38 -6.81 11.29 -0.82
N ALA A 39 -7.19 11.98 -1.90
CA ALA A 39 -6.96 11.52 -3.25
C ALA A 39 -5.47 11.33 -3.58
N ILE A 40 -4.61 12.24 -3.10
CA ILE A 40 -3.15 12.12 -3.25
C ILE A 40 -2.63 10.90 -2.50
N GLU A 41 -3.02 10.73 -1.22
CA GLU A 41 -2.59 9.59 -0.39
C GLU A 41 -3.00 8.24 -1.01
N LEU A 42 -4.24 8.15 -1.50
CA LEU A 42 -4.74 6.95 -2.18
C LEU A 42 -3.98 6.68 -3.48
N TYR A 43 -3.69 7.73 -4.26
CA TYR A 43 -2.95 7.59 -5.51
C TYR A 43 -1.51 7.15 -5.27
N THR A 44 -0.80 7.77 -4.31
CA THR A 44 0.59 7.38 -3.99
C THR A 44 0.67 5.96 -3.46
N ALA A 45 -0.24 5.56 -2.56
CA ALA A 45 -0.29 4.19 -2.06
C ALA A 45 -0.55 3.16 -3.16
N LYS A 46 -1.38 3.51 -4.15
CA LYS A 46 -1.60 2.66 -5.32
C LYS A 46 -0.32 2.47 -6.13
N ILE A 47 0.40 3.55 -6.42
CA ILE A 47 1.67 3.49 -7.18
C ILE A 47 2.73 2.69 -6.42
N GLU A 48 2.86 2.90 -5.11
CA GLU A 48 3.80 2.12 -4.28
C GLU A 48 3.48 0.63 -4.30
N LYS A 49 2.20 0.26 -4.23
CA LYS A 49 1.78 -1.14 -4.35
C LYS A 49 2.10 -1.74 -5.70
N GLU A 50 1.94 -0.98 -6.79
CA GLU A 50 2.30 -1.41 -8.13
C GLU A 50 3.82 -1.60 -8.27
N ASN A 51 4.61 -0.69 -7.73
CA ASN A 51 6.07 -0.80 -7.68
C ASN A 51 6.52 -2.03 -6.89
N LEU A 52 5.98 -2.24 -5.69
CA LEU A 52 6.27 -3.42 -4.88
C LEU A 52 5.97 -4.70 -5.66
N LYS A 53 4.84 -4.76 -6.37
CA LYS A 53 4.48 -5.93 -7.19
C LYS A 53 5.51 -6.19 -8.30
N ILE A 54 6.02 -5.14 -8.93
CA ILE A 54 7.06 -5.25 -9.97
C ILE A 54 8.36 -5.77 -9.36
N GLU A 55 8.80 -5.18 -8.23
CA GLU A 55 10.01 -5.59 -7.52
C GLU A 55 9.93 -7.04 -7.04
N MET A 56 8.80 -7.46 -6.46
CA MET A 56 8.57 -8.85 -6.07
C MET A 56 8.61 -9.80 -7.27
N LYS A 57 8.06 -9.39 -8.42
CA LYS A 57 8.13 -10.19 -9.64
C LYS A 57 9.57 -10.33 -10.14
N ALA A 58 10.38 -9.27 -10.03
CA ALA A 58 11.80 -9.34 -10.37
C ALA A 58 12.54 -10.28 -9.41
N ALA A 59 12.36 -10.12 -8.09
CA ALA A 59 12.96 -10.96 -7.07
C ALA A 59 12.59 -12.45 -7.20
N ALA A 60 11.35 -12.76 -7.62
CA ALA A 60 10.92 -14.14 -7.85
C ALA A 60 11.72 -14.88 -8.95
N HIS A 61 12.44 -14.15 -9.81
CA HIS A 61 13.32 -14.72 -10.82
C HIS A 61 14.81 -14.54 -10.48
N ASP A 62 15.13 -13.89 -9.36
CA ASP A 62 16.51 -13.68 -8.91
C ASP A 62 17.03 -14.97 -8.23
N PRO A 63 18.07 -15.61 -8.79
CA PRO A 63 18.62 -16.84 -8.21
C PRO A 63 19.16 -16.69 -6.78
N LEU A 64 19.71 -15.53 -6.43
CA LEU A 64 20.23 -15.28 -5.08
C LEU A 64 19.07 -15.18 -4.08
N PHE A 65 18.03 -14.44 -4.43
CA PHE A 65 16.82 -14.33 -3.62
C PHE A 65 16.14 -15.69 -3.40
N LEU A 66 16.04 -16.51 -4.45
CA LEU A 66 15.47 -17.86 -4.35
C LEU A 66 16.32 -18.80 -3.47
N ARG A 67 17.65 -18.69 -3.55
CA ARG A 67 18.54 -19.46 -2.68
C ARG A 67 18.35 -19.06 -1.22
N ASP A 68 18.34 -17.76 -0.92
CA ASP A 68 18.18 -17.25 0.43
C ASP A 68 16.81 -17.65 1.00
N LEU A 69 15.74 -17.59 0.20
CA LEU A 69 14.42 -18.13 0.58
C LEU A 69 14.46 -19.61 0.92
N ASN A 70 15.13 -20.43 0.11
CA ASN A 70 15.22 -21.88 0.35
C ASN A 70 16.03 -22.18 1.61
N GLU A 71 17.12 -21.45 1.88
CA GLU A 71 17.91 -21.61 3.11
C GLU A 71 17.09 -21.27 4.36
N VAL A 72 16.33 -20.17 4.32
CA VAL A 72 15.41 -19.79 5.41
C VAL A 72 14.33 -20.86 5.59
N MET A 73 13.64 -21.27 4.52
CA MET A 73 12.60 -22.32 4.59
C MET A 73 13.14 -23.62 5.20
N ASN A 74 14.35 -24.04 4.83
CA ASN A 74 14.96 -25.24 5.40
C ASN A 74 15.30 -25.09 6.88
N SER A 75 15.71 -23.90 7.31
CA SER A 75 16.04 -23.61 8.72
C SER A 75 14.82 -23.69 9.64
N PHE A 76 13.62 -23.36 9.15
CA PHE A 76 12.37 -23.42 9.92
C PHE A 76 11.62 -24.76 9.81
N LYS A 77 11.99 -25.62 8.85
CA LYS A 77 11.32 -26.90 8.55
C LYS A 77 11.07 -27.79 9.78
N THR A 78 12.03 -27.87 10.70
CA THR A 78 11.92 -28.70 11.92
C THR A 78 10.92 -28.10 12.91
N SER A 79 10.97 -26.79 13.13
CA SER A 79 10.06 -26.08 14.02
C SER A 79 8.61 -26.10 13.52
N ASP A 80 8.43 -25.96 12.20
CA ASP A 80 7.11 -26.04 11.56
C ASP A 80 6.51 -27.44 11.68
N LYS A 81 7.33 -28.49 11.49
CA LYS A 81 6.90 -29.89 11.67
C LYS A 81 6.43 -30.16 13.10
N GLN A 82 7.22 -29.75 14.09
CA GLN A 82 6.86 -29.92 15.51
C GLN A 82 5.56 -29.18 15.85
N THR A 83 5.39 -27.97 15.33
CA THR A 83 4.18 -27.17 15.54
C THR A 83 2.95 -27.85 14.92
N SER A 84 3.08 -28.39 13.70
CA SER A 84 1.96 -29.09 13.04
C SER A 84 1.56 -30.38 13.75
N GLU A 85 2.52 -31.11 14.31
CA GLU A 85 2.26 -32.31 15.11
C GLU A 85 1.49 -31.95 16.39
N LEU A 86 1.88 -30.87 17.08
CA LEU A 86 1.21 -30.38 18.29
C LEU A 86 -0.22 -29.88 18.05
N ILE A 87 -0.52 -29.29 16.88
CA ILE A 87 -1.87 -28.77 16.55
C ILE A 87 -2.85 -29.90 16.21
N THR A 88 -2.36 -31.06 15.77
CA THR A 88 -3.22 -32.19 15.39
C THR A 88 -3.79 -32.94 16.60
N ASP A 89 -3.17 -32.78 17.77
CA ASP A 89 -3.55 -33.45 19.03
C ASP A 89 -4.53 -32.63 19.91
N TRP A 90 -5.16 -31.57 19.38
CA TRP A 90 -6.17 -30.73 20.08
C TRP A 90 -7.59 -30.91 19.54
#